data_AF-A0A3D0U0C7-F1
#
_entry.id   AF-A0A3D0U0C7-F1
#
_cell.length_a   1.000
_cell.length_b   1.000
_cell.length_c   1.000
_cell.angle_alpha   90.00
_cell.angle_beta   90.00
_cell.angle_gamma   90.00
#
_symmetry.space_group_name_H-M   'P 1'
#
loop_
_entity.id
_entity.type
_entity.pdbx_description
1 polymer ?
#
loop_
_entity_poly.entity_id
_entity_poly.type
_entity_poly.pdbx_seq_one_letter_code
_entity_poly.pdbx_strand_id
1 'polypeptide(L)'
;MQDTTTPATIKVWDPLIRIFHWLLAAAFFTAYLSAEESQTIHTLAGYLISGLIVGRLLWGFIGTPHARFKDFIVGPGQVMRYGKSLLQRRSPRYLGHNPAGAVMIVLL
;
A
#
# COMPACT_ATOMS: atom_id res chain seq x y z
N MET A 1 24.50 14.88 -29.25
CA MET A 1 24.44 15.20 -27.81
C MET A 1 23.00 14.92 -27.39
N GLN A 2 22.74 13.77 -26.75
CA GLN A 2 21.39 13.36 -26.35
C GLN A 2 21.16 13.85 -24.93
N ASP A 3 20.34 14.88 -24.76
CA ASP A 3 19.85 15.33 -23.45
C ASP A 3 18.94 14.25 -22.87
N THR A 4 19.50 13.40 -22.01
CA THR A 4 18.73 12.49 -21.19
C THR A 4 18.07 13.30 -20.07
N THR A 5 16.94 13.93 -20.37
CA THR A 5 16.07 14.56 -19.37
C THR A 5 15.54 13.48 -18.43
N THR A 6 16.31 13.20 -17.37
CA THR A 6 15.86 12.30 -16.31
C THR A 6 14.68 13.00 -15.62
N PRO A 7 13.48 12.41 -15.60
CA PRO A 7 12.33 13.05 -14.99
C PRO A 7 12.62 13.32 -13.50
N ALA A 8 12.40 14.55 -13.05
CA ALA A 8 12.67 14.98 -11.67
C ALA A 8 11.82 14.24 -10.62
N THR A 9 10.71 13.62 -11.04
CA THR A 9 9.81 12.84 -10.18
C THR A 9 9.34 11.58 -10.89
N ILE A 10 9.27 10.48 -10.14
CA ILE A 10 8.77 9.18 -10.62
C ILE A 10 7.41 8.95 -9.97
N LYS A 11 6.39 8.67 -10.79
CA LYS A 11 5.05 8.37 -10.30
C LYS A 11 5.01 6.95 -9.75
N VAL A 12 5.10 6.82 -8.43
CA VAL A 12 5.16 5.51 -7.76
C VAL A 12 3.76 5.01 -7.37
N TRP A 13 2.91 5.88 -6.82
CA TRP A 13 1.58 5.49 -6.32
C TRP A 13 0.49 6.07 -7.21
N ASP A 14 -0.44 5.22 -7.62
CA ASP A 14 -1.59 5.66 -8.38
C ASP A 14 -2.56 6.48 -7.50
N PRO A 15 -3.15 7.58 -8.00
CA PRO A 15 -4.12 8.38 -7.26
C PRO A 15 -5.25 7.56 -6.63
N LEU A 16 -5.67 6.47 -7.28
CA LEU A 16 -6.73 5.60 -6.76
C LEU A 16 -6.36 4.96 -5.42
N ILE A 17 -5.11 4.52 -5.24
CA ILE A 17 -4.64 3.92 -3.99
C ILE A 17 -4.61 4.97 -2.87
N ARG A 18 -4.27 6.22 -3.21
CA ARG A 18 -4.25 7.32 -2.23
C ARG A 18 -5.66 7.66 -1.76
N ILE A 19 -6.60 7.77 -2.68
CA ILE A 19 -8.03 8.00 -2.37
C ILE A 19 -8.55 6.87 -1.50
N PHE A 20 -8.29 5.62 -1.89
CA PHE A 20 -8.64 4.45 -1.10
C PHE A 20 -8.13 4.53 0.33
N HIS A 21 -6.85 4.85 0.52
CA HIS A 21 -6.22 4.91 1.83
C HIS A 21 -6.85 5.98 2.73
N TRP A 22 -7.02 7.20 2.20
CA TRP A 22 -7.62 8.29 2.97
C TRP A 22 -9.09 8.05 3.28
N LEU A 23 -9.83 7.43 2.35
CA LEU A 23 -11.23 7.07 2.55
C LEU A 23 -11.37 5.97 3.62
N LEU A 24 -10.49 4.97 3.61
CA LEU A 24 -10.43 3.93 4.64
C LEU A 24 -10.12 4.53 6.02
N ALA A 25 -9.15 5.45 6.09
CA ALA A 25 -8.81 6.14 7.33
C ALA A 25 -9.99 6.96 7.86
N ALA A 26 -10.66 7.74 7.01
CA ALA A 26 -11.84 8.52 7.39
C ALA A 26 -13.00 7.63 7.86
N ALA A 27 -13.25 6.51 7.17
CA ALA A 27 -14.28 5.55 7.55
C ALA A 27 -13.96 4.88 8.90
N PHE A 28 -12.69 4.54 9.14
CA PHE A 28 -12.23 4.02 10.43
C PHE A 28 -12.45 5.00 11.57
N PHE A 29 -12.03 6.27 11.42
CA PHE A 29 -12.26 7.29 12.46
C PHE A 29 -13.74 7.54 12.68
N THR A 30 -14.55 7.55 11.62
CA THR A 30 -16.01 7.66 11.75
C THR A 30 -16.57 6.49 12.56
N ALA A 31 -16.18 5.25 12.25
CA ALA A 31 -16.61 4.07 12.99
C ALA A 31 -16.19 4.13 14.46
N TYR A 32 -14.94 4.53 14.72
CA TYR A 32 -14.40 4.63 16.08
C TYR A 32 -15.12 5.67 16.93
N LEU A 33 -15.28 6.90 16.40
CA LEU A 33 -15.91 8.00 17.13
C LEU A 33 -17.43 7.83 17.27
N SER A 34 -18.08 7.13 16.35
CA SER A 34 -19.53 6.88 16.42
C SER A 34 -19.92 5.63 17.21
N ALA A 35 -18.96 4.84 17.70
CA ALA A 35 -19.23 3.55 18.30
C ALA A 35 -20.20 3.61 19.50
N GLU A 36 -20.10 4.66 20.31
CA GLU A 36 -20.96 4.86 21.50
C GLU A 36 -22.11 5.85 21.24
N GLU A 37 -21.93 6.77 20.29
CA GLU A 37 -22.88 7.85 19.98
C GLU A 37 -23.98 7.43 19.01
N SER A 38 -23.66 6.58 18.03
CA SER A 38 -24.61 6.20 16.97
C SER A 38 -24.26 4.87 16.31
N GLN A 39 -25.01 3.83 16.69
CA GLN A 39 -24.91 2.50 16.08
C GLN A 39 -25.17 2.51 14.56
N THR A 40 -26.06 3.38 14.08
CA THR A 40 -26.35 3.52 12.65
C THR A 40 -25.13 4.03 11.89
N ILE A 41 -24.48 5.09 12.37
CA ILE A 41 -23.28 5.66 11.73
C ILE A 41 -22.13 4.66 11.81
N HIS A 42 -21.94 4.01 12.96
CA HIS A 42 -20.93 2.98 13.14
C HIS A 42 -21.10 1.84 12.13
N THR A 43 -22.32 1.31 11.99
CA THR A 43 -22.65 0.22 11.08
C THR A 43 -22.44 0.62 9.62
N LEU A 44 -22.86 1.83 9.22
CA LEU A 44 -22.65 2.33 7.87
C LEU A 44 -21.17 2.51 7.55
N ALA A 45 -20.39 3.03 8.49
CA ALA A 45 -18.94 3.14 8.37
C ALA A 45 -18.29 1.75 8.23
N GLY A 46 -18.76 0.74 8.97
CA GLY A 46 -18.35 -0.65 8.84
C GLY A 46 -18.62 -1.24 7.45
N TYR A 47 -19.79 -0.97 6.87
CA TYR A 47 -20.10 -1.39 5.50
C TYR A 47 -19.22 -0.69 4.47
N LEU A 48 -18.94 0.60 4.66
CA LEU A 48 -18.01 1.34 3.79
C LEU A 48 -16.61 0.73 3.85
N ILE A 49 -16.07 0.48 5.06
CA ILE A 49 -14.78 -0.19 5.25
C ILE A 49 -14.76 -1.55 4.55
N SER A 50 -15.81 -2.35 4.70
CA SER A 50 -15.90 -3.68 4.08
C SER A 50 -15.87 -3.59 2.55
N GLY A 51 -16.67 -2.69 1.96
CA GLY A 51 -16.70 -2.47 0.52
C GLY A 51 -15.36 -1.95 -0.01
N LEU A 52 -14.70 -1.07 0.74
CA LEU A 52 -13.35 -0.60 0.44
C LEU A 52 -12.37 -1.78 0.41
N ILE A 53 -12.32 -2.61 1.45
CA ILE A 53 -11.41 -3.76 1.50
C ILE A 53 -11.62 -4.69 0.30
N VAL A 54 -12.87 -5.03 -0.02
CA VAL A 54 -13.19 -5.86 -1.19
C VAL A 54 -12.69 -5.20 -2.47
N GLY A 55 -12.98 -3.91 -2.66
CA GLY A 55 -12.48 -3.14 -3.81
C GLY A 55 -10.95 -3.13 -3.90
N ARG A 56 -10.25 -3.04 -2.77
CA ARG A 56 -8.78 -3.09 -2.71
C ARG A 56 -8.22 -4.45 -3.06
N LEU A 57 -8.86 -5.52 -2.60
CA LEU A 57 -8.49 -6.89 -2.95
C LEU A 57 -8.62 -7.07 -4.46
N LEU A 58 -9.77 -6.72 -5.04
CA LEU A 58 -9.98 -6.76 -6.49
C LEU A 58 -8.92 -5.94 -7.24
N TRP A 59 -8.70 -4.68 -6.85
CA TRP A 59 -7.69 -3.81 -7.46
C TRP A 59 -6.26 -4.34 -7.30
N GLY A 60 -5.98 -5.11 -6.24
CA GLY A 60 -4.71 -5.80 -6.03
C GLY A 60 -4.47 -6.97 -7.00
N PHE A 61 -5.48 -7.44 -7.71
CA PHE A 61 -5.32 -8.43 -8.79
C PHE A 61 -5.25 -7.79 -10.17
N ILE A 62 -6.13 -6.82 -10.46
CA ILE A 62 -6.29 -6.25 -11.82
C ILE A 62 -5.66 -4.87 -12.04
N GLY A 63 -5.24 -4.18 -10.97
CA GLY A 63 -4.80 -2.78 -11.00
C GLY A 63 -3.46 -2.54 -11.68
N THR A 64 -2.93 -1.32 -11.51
CA THR A 64 -1.62 -0.89 -12.05
C THR A 64 -0.46 -1.73 -11.50
N PRO A 65 0.72 -1.76 -12.15
CA PRO A 65 1.85 -2.60 -11.72
C PRO A 65 2.15 -2.48 -10.21
N HIS A 66 2.23 -1.25 -9.69
CA HIS A 66 2.46 -0.97 -8.27
C HIS A 66 1.26 -1.20 -7.34
N ALA A 67 0.06 -1.42 -7.88
CA ALA A 67 -1.12 -1.78 -7.10
C ALA A 67 -1.25 -3.28 -6.85
N ARG A 68 -0.63 -4.10 -7.72
CA ARG A 68 -0.82 -5.55 -7.76
C ARG A 68 -0.07 -6.24 -6.63
N PHE A 69 -0.69 -7.24 -6.00
CA PHE A 69 -0.06 -8.08 -4.97
C PHE A 69 1.22 -8.77 -5.45
N LYS A 70 1.35 -9.02 -6.77
CA LYS A 70 2.60 -9.55 -7.35
C LYS A 70 3.80 -8.62 -7.18
N ASP A 71 3.59 -7.31 -7.14
CA ASP A 71 4.66 -6.31 -6.88
C ASP A 71 5.05 -6.27 -5.40
N PHE A 72 4.19 -6.80 -4.51
CA PHE A 72 4.48 -7.00 -3.09
C PHE A 72 5.23 -8.31 -2.81
N ILE A 73 5.10 -9.32 -3.67
CA ILE A 73 5.76 -10.61 -3.49
C ILE A 73 7.20 -10.50 -3.99
N VAL A 74 8.08 -10.01 -3.11
CA VAL A 74 9.52 -10.10 -3.30
C VAL A 74 9.94 -11.52 -2.93
N GLY A 75 10.52 -12.28 -3.86
CA GLY A 75 10.92 -13.66 -3.60
C GLY A 75 11.86 -13.77 -2.39
N PRO A 76 11.81 -14.88 -1.61
CA PRO A 76 12.54 -15.03 -0.34
C PRO A 76 14.05 -14.77 -0.46
N GLY A 77 14.65 -15.10 -1.62
CA GLY A 77 16.04 -14.80 -1.91
C GLY A 77 16.38 -13.30 -2.01
N GLN A 78 15.44 -12.46 -2.49
CA GLN A 78 15.62 -11.01 -2.53
C GLN A 78 15.47 -10.36 -1.15
N VAL A 79 14.59 -10.89 -0.29
CA VAL A 79 14.46 -10.45 1.11
C VAL A 79 15.75 -10.74 1.89
N MET A 80 16.31 -11.95 1.76
CA MET A 80 17.60 -12.31 2.39
C MET A 80 18.76 -11.45 1.88
N ARG A 81 18.84 -11.21 0.57
CA ARG A 81 19.84 -10.29 -0.01
C ARG A 81 19.68 -8.86 0.49
N TYR A 82 18.44 -8.38 0.64
CA TYR A 82 18.17 -7.06 1.18
C TYR A 82 18.60 -6.93 2.64
N GLY A 83 18.24 -7.90 3.48
CA GLY A 83 18.69 -7.96 4.88
C GLY A 83 20.22 -7.93 4.99
N LYS A 84 20.92 -8.69 4.14
CA LYS A 84 22.39 -8.69 4.08
C LYS A 84 22.96 -7.34 3.61
N SER A 85 22.31 -6.66 2.66
CA SER A 85 22.71 -5.34 2.18
C SER A 85 22.44 -4.20 3.18
N LEU A 86 21.40 -4.32 4.01
CA LEU A 86 21.12 -3.42 5.13
C LEU A 86 22.21 -3.50 6.19
N LEU A 87 22.61 -4.72 6.56
CA LEU A 87 23.75 -4.98 7.46
C LEU A 87 25.06 -4.40 6.90
N GLN A 88 25.21 -4.34 5.58
CA GLN A 88 26.38 -3.78 4.90
C GLN A 88 26.28 -2.26 4.61
N ARG A 89 25.23 -1.57 5.08
CA ARG A 89 24.93 -0.14 4.80
C ARG A 89 24.89 0.25 3.31
N ARG A 90 24.84 -0.72 2.39
CA ARG A 90 24.69 -0.51 0.95
C ARG A 90 23.24 -0.74 0.58
N SER A 91 22.34 0.11 1.07
CA SER A 91 20.90 -0.05 0.80
C SER A 91 20.59 0.44 -0.62
N PRO A 92 20.19 -0.44 -1.56
CA PRO A 92 19.70 0.00 -2.85
C PRO A 92 18.46 0.88 -2.64
N ARG A 93 18.31 1.96 -3.41
CA ARG A 93 17.08 2.74 -3.39
C ARG A 93 15.97 1.95 -4.10
N TYR A 94 14.98 1.50 -3.34
CA TYR A 94 13.77 0.88 -3.89
C TYR A 94 12.72 1.96 -4.14
N LEU A 95 12.21 2.02 -5.36
CA LEU A 95 11.06 2.85 -5.72
C LEU A 95 9.80 1.99 -5.49
N GLY A 96 8.94 2.39 -4.56
CA GLY A 96 7.76 1.61 -4.15
C GLY A 96 7.89 1.08 -2.74
N HIS A 97 7.87 -0.24 -2.57
CA HIS A 97 8.04 -0.90 -1.28
C HIS A 97 9.47 -1.36 -1.10
N ASN A 98 10.05 -1.10 0.07
CA ASN A 98 11.25 -1.82 0.47
C ASN A 98 10.85 -3.27 0.81
N PRO A 99 11.77 -4.24 0.71
CA PRO A 99 11.47 -5.64 1.01
C PRO A 99 10.94 -5.87 2.44
N ALA A 100 11.19 -4.97 3.38
CA ALA A 100 10.61 -5.02 4.72
C ALA A 100 9.11 -4.69 4.75
N GLY A 101 8.66 -3.70 3.98
CA GLY A 101 7.25 -3.33 3.85
C GLY A 101 6.44 -4.40 3.11
N ALA A 102 7.07 -5.11 2.16
CA ALA A 102 6.49 -6.30 1.55
C ALA A 102 6.27 -7.43 2.56
N VAL A 103 7.27 -7.71 3.43
CA VAL A 103 7.16 -8.74 4.47
C VAL A 103 6.07 -8.40 5.49
N MET A 104 5.95 -7.13 5.88
CA MET A 104 4.88 -6.69 6.80
C MET A 104 3.49 -6.98 6.24
N ILE A 105 3.27 -6.75 4.95
CA ILE A 105 1.98 -6.97 4.29
C ILE A 105 1.66 -8.46 4.14
N VAL A 106 2.67 -9.32 4.00
CA VAL A 106 2.48 -10.79 3.94
C VAL A 106 2.22 -11.39 5.32
N LEU A 107 2.71 -10.76 6.40
CA LEU A 107 2.59 -11.25 7.78
C LEU A 107 1.33 -10.76 8.52
N LEU A 108 0.61 -9.78 7.97
CA LEU A 108 -0.66 -9.25 8.48
C LEU A 108 -1.85 -9.98 7.83
#